data_AF-A0A8T5LYN9-F1
#
_entry.id   AF-A0A8T5LYN9-F1
#
_cell.length_a   1.000
_cell.length_b   1.000
_cell.length_c   1.000
_cell.angle_alpha   90.00
_cell.angle_beta   90.00
_cell.angle_gamma   90.00
#
_symmetry.space_group_name_H-M   'P 1'
#
loop_
_entity.id
_entity.type
_entity.pdbx_description
1 polymer ?
#
loop_
_entity_poly.entity_id
_entity_poly.type
_entity_poly.pdbx_seq_one_letter_code
_entity_poly.pdbx_strand_id
1 'polypeptide(L)'
;IIHYKGDLATFATVRDITEQKKLFEVLQKSLEERNEYGLKDIIPICAGCSTIRDEKIEGHPWVKVAEYFSERLPDVGFSHGMCPDCMKKWYPEYVAKKAEEQG
;
A
#
# COMPACT_ATOMS: atom_id res chain seq x y z
N ILE A 1 31.23 40.80 14.50
CA ILE A 1 32.18 41.33 15.49
C ILE A 1 31.88 42.81 15.62
N ILE A 2 31.55 43.28 16.81
CA ILE A 2 31.22 44.68 17.09
C ILE A 2 32.24 45.22 18.11
N HIS A 3 32.69 46.46 17.93
CA HIS A 3 33.49 47.14 18.94
C HIS A 3 32.56 47.67 20.03
N TYR A 4 32.74 47.22 21.27
CA TYR A 4 31.95 47.67 22.41
C TYR A 4 32.90 48.07 23.55
N LYS A 5 32.84 49.35 23.97
CA LYS A 5 33.73 49.94 24.99
C LYS A 5 35.24 49.78 24.73
N GLY A 6 35.66 49.79 23.46
CA GLY A 6 37.08 49.70 23.07
C GLY A 6 37.58 48.27 22.86
N ASP A 7 36.82 47.26 23.29
CA ASP A 7 37.18 45.86 23.13
C ASP A 7 36.39 45.19 21.99
N LEU A 8 36.99 44.14 21.41
CA LEU A 8 36.36 43.31 20.39
C LEU A 8 35.30 42.43 21.04
N ALA A 9 34.02 42.65 20.70
CA ALA A 9 32.92 41.87 21.24
C ALA A 9 32.20 41.06 20.16
N THR A 10 31.75 39.87 20.54
CA THR A 10 30.87 39.03 19.73
C THR A 10 29.48 39.11 20.33
N PHE A 11 28.54 39.68 19.57
CA PHE A 11 27.13 39.68 19.93
C PHE A 11 26.52 38.34 19.50
N ALA A 12 25.94 37.62 20.44
CA ALA A 12 25.19 36.40 20.19
C ALA A 12 23.74 36.60 20.63
N THR A 13 22.79 36.26 19.76
CA THR A 13 21.38 36.19 20.12
C THR A 13 21.02 34.73 20.37
N VAL A 14 20.49 34.42 21.54
CA VAL A 14 19.94 33.10 21.83
C VAL A 14 18.45 33.14 21.49
N ARG A 15 18.01 32.23 20.62
CA ARG A 15 16.60 32.07 20.27
C ARG A 15 16.18 30.68 20.72
N ASP A 16 15.09 30.59 21.47
CA ASP A 16 14.51 29.30 21.84
C ASP A 16 13.86 28.68 20.59
N ILE A 17 14.31 27.47 20.25
CA ILE A 17 13.86 26.71 19.08
C ILE A 17 13.14 25.41 19.47
N THR A 18 12.80 25.24 20.75
CA THR A 18 12.28 23.97 21.29
C THR A 18 10.96 23.59 20.60
N GLU A 19 10.03 24.53 20.48
CA GLU A 19 8.74 24.32 19.80
C GLU A 19 8.91 24.01 18.30
N GLN A 20 9.84 24.70 17.65
CA GLN A 20 10.12 24.51 16.22
C GLN A 20 10.70 23.11 15.95
N LYS A 21 11.60 22.63 16.82
CA LYS A 21 12.15 21.27 16.74
C LYS A 21 11.07 20.19 16.92
N LYS A 22 10.19 20.34 17.91
CA LYS A 22 9.08 19.39 18.13
C LYS A 22 8.16 19.31 16.92
N LEU A 23 7.79 20.45 16.34
CA LEU A 23 6.97 20.50 15.12
C LEU A 23 7.69 19.84 13.93
N PHE A 24 9.00 20.05 13.81
CA PHE A 24 9.80 19.44 12.76
C PHE A 24 9.87 17.91 12.91
N GLU A 25 10.04 17.38 14.12
CA GLU A 25 10.04 15.94 14.40
C GLU A 25 8.68 15.30 14.06
N VAL A 26 7.57 15.92 14.46
CA VAL A 26 6.21 15.43 14.12
C VAL A 26 6.00 15.43 12.60
N LEU A 27 6.45 16.49 11.92
CA LEU A 27 6.35 16.60 10.46
C LEU A 27 7.18 15.51 9.77
N GLN A 28 8.42 15.28 10.20
CA GLN A 28 9.27 14.23 9.66
C GLN A 28 8.63 12.85 9.83
N LYS A 29 8.12 12.55 11.02
CA LYS A 29 7.45 11.28 11.28
C LYS A 29 6.22 11.05 10.40
N SER A 30 5.37 12.08 10.23
CA SER A 30 4.19 11.99 9.34
C SER A 30 4.56 11.84 7.86
N LEU A 31 5.70 12.40 7.44
CA LEU A 31 6.21 12.21 6.09
C LEU A 31 6.79 10.81 5.89
N GLU A 32 7.46 10.25 6.88
CA GLU A 32 7.92 8.85 6.87
C GLU A 32 6.74 7.87 6.77
N GLU A 33 5.67 8.12 7.54
CA GLU A 33 4.42 7.34 7.48
C GLU A 33 3.72 7.45 6.11
N ARG A 34 3.81 8.60 5.41
CA ARG A 34 3.22 8.76 4.05
C ARG A 34 4.13 8.32 2.90
N ASN A 35 5.45 8.36 3.07
CA ASN A 35 6.39 7.86 2.06
C ASN A 35 6.50 6.33 2.07
N GLU A 36 5.71 5.65 2.90
CA GLU A 36 5.59 4.20 2.88
C GLU A 36 4.99 3.69 1.57
N TYR A 37 4.23 4.52 0.83
CA TYR A 37 3.74 4.25 -0.53
C TYR A 37 4.81 4.31 -1.64
N GLY A 38 6.03 3.81 -1.35
CA GLY A 38 7.04 3.52 -2.37
C GLY A 38 6.65 2.32 -3.23
N LEU A 39 7.54 1.86 -4.12
CA LEU A 39 7.39 0.62 -4.92
C LEU A 39 6.99 -0.65 -4.11
N LYS A 40 7.02 -0.57 -2.77
CA LYS A 40 6.46 -1.55 -1.83
C LYS A 40 4.93 -1.70 -1.91
N ASP A 41 4.23 -0.71 -2.46
CA ASP A 41 2.76 -0.66 -2.47
C ASP A 41 2.13 -1.18 -3.76
N ILE A 42 2.97 -1.68 -4.67
CA ILE A 42 2.55 -2.35 -5.89
C ILE A 42 2.78 -3.84 -5.70
N ILE A 43 1.69 -4.60 -5.63
CA ILE A 43 1.75 -6.06 -5.61
C ILE A 43 2.16 -6.53 -7.01
N PRO A 44 3.32 -7.20 -7.18
CA PRO A 44 3.74 -7.69 -8.48
C PRO A 44 2.85 -8.86 -8.92
N ILE A 45 2.12 -8.66 -10.01
CA ILE A 45 1.19 -9.64 -10.58
C ILE A 45 1.70 -10.13 -11.94
N CYS A 46 1.62 -11.43 -12.19
CA CYS A 46 1.94 -12.02 -13.48
C CYS A 46 0.91 -11.56 -14.53
N ALA A 47 1.36 -10.90 -15.59
CA ALA A 47 0.48 -10.44 -16.67
C ALA A 47 -0.23 -11.60 -17.42
N GLY A 48 0.31 -12.83 -17.36
CA GLY A 48 -0.25 -13.99 -18.05
C GLY A 48 -1.28 -14.77 -17.24
N CYS A 49 -1.03 -15.02 -15.95
CA CYS A 49 -1.88 -15.87 -15.11
C CYS A 49 -2.44 -15.18 -13.87
N SER A 50 -2.14 -13.90 -13.66
CA SER A 50 -2.61 -13.09 -12.51
C SER A 50 -2.22 -13.63 -11.13
N THR A 51 -1.19 -14.48 -11.03
CA THR A 51 -0.59 -14.87 -9.75
C THR A 51 0.27 -13.74 -9.20
N ILE A 52 0.41 -13.70 -7.88
CA ILE A 52 1.22 -12.69 -7.17
C ILE A 52 2.63 -13.24 -6.96
N ARG A 53 3.64 -12.41 -7.18
CA ARG A 53 5.02 -12.74 -6.81
C ARG A 53 5.27 -12.36 -5.36
N ASP A 54 5.67 -13.33 -4.55
CA ASP A 54 6.06 -13.17 -3.16
C ASP A 54 7.55 -13.45 -2.98
N GLU A 55 8.32 -12.40 -2.72
CA GLU A 55 9.77 -12.47 -2.56
C GLU A 55 10.20 -13.24 -1.30
N LYS A 56 9.28 -13.54 -0.37
CA LYS A 56 9.57 -14.33 0.83
C LYS A 56 9.64 -15.83 0.58
N ILE A 57 9.15 -16.30 -0.57
CA ILE A 57 9.08 -17.72 -0.90
C ILE A 57 10.34 -18.11 -1.68
N GLU A 58 11.13 -19.01 -1.11
CA GLU A 58 12.31 -19.57 -1.80
C GLU A 58 11.89 -20.52 -2.93
N GLY A 59 12.61 -20.49 -4.05
CA GLY A 59 12.36 -21.36 -5.20
C GLY A 59 11.33 -20.79 -6.18
N HIS A 60 10.05 -21.11 -6.00
CA HIS A 60 8.97 -20.69 -6.91
C HIS A 60 8.10 -19.59 -6.26
N PRO A 61 8.46 -18.30 -6.43
CA PRO A 61 7.86 -17.21 -5.66
C PRO A 61 6.47 -16.78 -6.17
N TRP A 62 5.75 -17.60 -6.93
CA TRP A 62 4.42 -17.24 -7.45
C TRP A 62 3.32 -17.99 -6.71
N VAL A 63 2.39 -17.24 -6.13
CA VAL A 63 1.25 -17.74 -5.36
C VAL A 63 -0.07 -17.21 -5.89
N LYS A 64 -1.16 -17.90 -5.57
CA LYS A 64 -2.51 -17.43 -5.93
C LYS A 64 -2.89 -16.23 -5.08
N VAL A 65 -3.74 -15.38 -5.63
CA VAL A 65 -4.24 -14.16 -4.95
C VAL A 65 -4.88 -14.50 -3.60
N ALA A 66 -5.73 -15.53 -3.56
CA ALA A 66 -6.41 -15.94 -2.33
C ALA A 66 -5.43 -16.37 -1.24
N GLU A 67 -4.42 -17.16 -1.59
CA GLU A 67 -3.37 -17.64 -0.67
C GLU A 67 -2.53 -16.47 -0.14
N TYR A 68 -2.06 -15.60 -1.03
CA TYR A 68 -1.25 -14.44 -0.67
C TYR A 68 -1.92 -13.56 0.40
N PHE A 69 -3.22 -13.27 0.22
CA PHE A 69 -3.97 -12.43 1.15
C PHE A 69 -4.45 -13.18 2.39
N SER A 70 -4.88 -14.44 2.29
CA SER A 70 -5.29 -15.19 3.49
C SER A 70 -4.14 -15.41 4.48
N GLU A 71 -2.89 -15.48 4.02
CA GLU A 71 -1.73 -15.52 4.91
C GLU A 71 -1.41 -14.17 5.59
N ARG A 72 -1.76 -13.05 4.94
CA ARG A 72 -1.41 -11.68 5.37
C ARG A 72 -2.54 -10.97 6.09
N LEU A 73 -3.78 -11.38 5.84
CA LEU A 73 -5.01 -10.78 6.34
C LEU A 73 -5.89 -11.91 6.92
N PRO A 74 -5.80 -12.16 8.24
CA PRO A 74 -6.47 -13.32 8.87
C PRO A 74 -8.00 -13.24 8.79
N ASP A 75 -8.56 -12.04 8.63
CA ASP A 75 -10.02 -11.81 8.59
C ASP A 75 -10.61 -11.81 7.16
N VAL A 76 -9.82 -12.18 6.15
CA VAL A 76 -10.27 -12.18 4.74
C VAL A 76 -10.52 -13.61 4.25
N GLY A 77 -11.79 -13.90 3.93
CA GLY A 77 -12.22 -15.13 3.28
C GLY A 77 -12.48 -14.95 1.78
N PHE A 78 -12.09 -15.94 0.97
CA PHE A 78 -12.35 -15.96 -0.47
C PHE A 78 -13.46 -16.95 -0.80
N SER A 79 -14.39 -16.53 -1.67
CA SER A 79 -15.39 -17.41 -2.28
C SER A 79 -15.18 -17.46 -3.80
N HIS A 80 -15.62 -18.56 -4.42
CA HIS A 80 -15.56 -18.72 -5.86
C HIS A 80 -16.98 -18.66 -6.43
N GLY A 81 -17.29 -17.55 -7.09
CA GLY A 81 -18.54 -17.34 -7.82
C GLY A 81 -18.24 -16.99 -9.27
N MET A 82 -19.24 -17.18 -10.14
CA MET A 82 -19.14 -16.77 -11.54
C MET A 82 -20.12 -15.62 -11.79
N CYS A 83 -19.61 -14.49 -12.29
CA CYS A 83 -20.48 -13.35 -12.58
C CYS A 83 -21.46 -13.67 -13.73
N PRO A 84 -22.59 -12.95 -13.83
CA PRO A 84 -23.58 -13.19 -14.89
C PRO A 84 -23.01 -13.14 -16.31
N ASP A 85 -22.03 -12.28 -16.57
CA ASP A 85 -21.40 -12.15 -17.89
C ASP A 85 -20.54 -13.37 -18.22
N CYS A 86 -19.77 -13.88 -17.25
CA CYS A 86 -19.02 -15.11 -17.40
C CYS A 86 -19.95 -16.33 -17.58
N MET A 87 -21.06 -16.39 -16.84
CA MET A 87 -22.08 -17.43 -17.04
C MET A 87 -22.64 -17.40 -18.46
N LYS A 88 -23.01 -16.23 -18.98
CA LYS A 88 -23.50 -16.07 -20.36
C LYS A 88 -22.46 -16.47 -21.40
N LYS A 89 -21.18 -16.13 -21.16
CA LYS A 89 -20.08 -16.42 -22.08
C LYS A 89 -19.74 -17.91 -22.15
N TRP A 90 -19.62 -18.55 -20.99
CA TRP A 90 -19.12 -19.93 -20.90
C TRP A 90 -20.23 -20.98 -20.85
N TYR A 91 -21.42 -20.62 -20.36
CA TYR A 91 -22.56 -21.52 -20.22
C TYR A 91 -23.86 -20.88 -20.75
N PRO A 92 -23.89 -20.44 -22.03
CA PRO A 92 -25.04 -19.76 -22.62
C PRO A 92 -26.31 -20.61 -22.57
N GLU A 93 -26.20 -21.92 -22.83
CA GLU A 93 -27.34 -22.84 -22.82
C GLU A 93 -27.99 -22.98 -21.44
N TYR A 94 -27.18 -23.01 -20.39
CA TYR A 94 -27.68 -23.04 -19.01
C TYR A 94 -28.46 -21.77 -18.68
N VAL A 95 -27.96 -20.61 -19.12
CA VAL A 95 -28.65 -19.32 -18.92
C VAL A 95 -29.96 -19.26 -19.69
N ALA A 96 -29.98 -19.75 -20.94
CA ALA A 96 -31.18 -19.79 -21.77
C ALA A 96 -32.26 -20.69 -21.15
N LYS A 97 -31.90 -21.92 -20.76
CA LYS A 97 -32.83 -22.87 -20.12
C LYS A 97 -33.42 -22.32 -18.82
N LYS A 98 -32.60 -21.64 -18.01
CA LYS A 98 -33.07 -21.05 -16.76
C LYS A 98 -34.07 -19.91 -16.98
N ALA A 99 -33.99 -19.20 -18.11
CA ALA A 99 -34.94 -18.15 -18.45
C ALA A 99 -36.31 -18.72 -18.88
N GLU A 100 -36.32 -19.89 -19.53
CA GLU A 100 -37.54 -20.61 -19.90
C GLU A 100 -38.26 -21.24 -18.70
N GLU A 101 -37.53 -21.71 -17.70
CA GLU A 101 -38.09 -22.29 -16.46
C GLU A 101 -38.64 -21.24 -15.47
N GLN A 102 -38.34 -19.96 -15.68
CA GLN A 102 -38.75 -18.84 -14.83
C GLN A 102 -39.84 -17.95 -15.44
N GLY A 103 -40.32 -18.30 -16.64
CA GLY A 103 -41.49 -17.69 -17.30
C GLY A 103 -42.70 -18.60 -17.21
#